data_AF-A0A953F317-F1
#
_entry.id   AF-A0A953F317-F1
#
_cell.length_a   1.000
_cell.length_b   1.000
_cell.length_c   1.000
_cell.angle_alpha   90.00
_cell.angle_beta   90.00
_cell.angle_gamma   90.00
#
_symmetry.space_group_name_H-M   'P 1'
#
loop_
_entity.id
_entity.type
_entity.pdbx_description
1 polymer ?
#
loop_
_entity_poly.entity_id
_entity_poly.type
_entity_poly.pdbx_seq_one_letter_code
_entity_poly.pdbx_strand_id
1 'polypeptide(L)'
;MARSVTVVRYKLRCQCGRDVLVDRSQAGILVTCECGQSLETPTIRGLAQLEPVTQAPSKDASAWSGRHGLMLVGLALAAIGLGWGAYRQFYPPPYPFSERIVSQDIADGEMLLDRAPLAETWKLWETFREGIDRNEMPQLAIYQALVAENRRWMWVMYALGGAGLLLAAAALLLNE
;
A
#
# COMPACT_ATOMS: atom_id res chain seq x y z
N MET A 1 10.69 -23.34 -1.47
CA MET A 1 11.60 -24.36 -0.89
C MET A 1 12.88 -23.67 -0.47
N ALA A 2 13.03 -23.36 0.82
CA ALA A 2 14.25 -22.73 1.35
C ALA A 2 15.31 -23.83 1.55
N ARG A 3 16.46 -23.72 0.88
CA ARG A 3 17.62 -24.58 1.16
C ARG A 3 18.21 -24.17 2.51
N SER A 4 18.03 -25.01 3.52
CA SER A 4 18.77 -24.91 4.77
C SER A 4 20.25 -25.17 4.50
N VAL A 5 21.07 -24.13 4.56
CA VAL A 5 22.53 -24.25 4.47
C VAL A 5 23.04 -24.72 5.83
N THR A 6 23.60 -25.92 5.88
CA THR A 6 24.27 -26.43 7.08
C THR A 6 25.60 -25.68 7.25
N VAL A 7 25.72 -24.88 8.30
CA VAL A 7 26.99 -24.20 8.62
C VAL A 7 27.81 -25.12 9.50
N VAL A 8 28.93 -25.60 8.97
CA VAL A 8 29.90 -26.41 9.73
C VAL A 8 30.82 -25.46 10.50
N ARG A 9 30.82 -25.55 11.83
CA ARG A 9 31.76 -24.85 12.72
C ARG A 9 32.77 -25.83 13.27
N TYR A 10 33.93 -25.34 13.68
CA TYR A 10 35.04 -26.12 14.20
C TYR A 10 35.35 -25.66 15.63
N LYS A 11 35.64 -26.60 16.53
CA LYS A 11 36.07 -26.29 17.90
C LYS A 11 37.56 -25.96 17.95
N LEU A 12 37.88 -24.78 18.46
CA LEU A 12 39.25 -24.34 18.72
C LEU A 12 39.44 -24.20 20.22
N ARG A 13 40.37 -24.96 20.81
CA ARG A 13 40.66 -24.90 22.24
C ARG A 13 41.50 -23.66 22.56
N CYS A 14 41.00 -22.79 23.41
CA CYS A 14 41.78 -21.65 23.93
C CYS A 14 42.68 -22.11 25.09
N GLN A 15 43.77 -21.37 25.36
CA GLN A 15 44.68 -21.61 26.49
C GLN A 15 43.97 -21.51 27.85
N CYS A 16 42.85 -20.77 27.93
CA CYS A 16 42.00 -20.70 29.12
C CYS A 16 41.17 -21.97 29.35
N GLY A 17 41.27 -22.98 28.49
CA GLY A 17 40.53 -24.24 28.60
C GLY A 17 39.07 -24.16 28.13
N ARG A 18 38.67 -23.10 27.41
CA ARG A 18 37.34 -23.01 26.77
C ARG A 18 37.43 -23.30 25.27
N ASP A 19 36.33 -23.78 24.71
CA ASP A 19 36.22 -24.01 23.26
C ASP A 19 35.60 -22.79 22.58
N VAL A 20 36.27 -22.29 21.56
CA VAL A 20 35.76 -21.24 20.66
C VAL A 20 35.27 -21.92 19.40
N LEU A 21 34.03 -21.63 19.00
CA LEU A 21 33.48 -22.11 17.74
C LEU A 21 33.82 -21.15 16.61
N VAL A 22 34.56 -21.63 15.63
CA VAL A 22 34.97 -20.85 14.45
C VAL A 22 34.41 -21.47 13.17
N ASP A 23 34.05 -20.65 12.21
CA ASP A 23 33.63 -21.13 10.88
C ASP A 23 34.76 -21.00 9.84
N ARG A 24 34.54 -21.53 8.62
CA ARG A 24 35.55 -21.45 7.54
C ARG A 24 35.85 -20.02 7.09
N SER A 25 34.93 -19.07 7.24
CA SER A 25 35.15 -17.67 6.89
C SER A 25 36.09 -16.98 7.88
N GLN A 26 36.19 -17.52 9.09
CA GLN A 26 37.08 -17.06 10.15
C GLN A 26 38.44 -17.79 10.14
N ALA A 27 38.87 -18.38 9.02
CA ALA A 27 40.16 -19.05 8.93
C ALA A 27 41.31 -18.06 8.70
N GLY A 28 42.41 -18.19 9.46
CA GLY A 28 43.60 -17.33 9.32
C GLY A 28 43.40 -15.89 9.82
N ILE A 29 42.37 -15.63 10.63
CA ILE A 29 42.15 -14.36 11.30
C ILE A 29 42.30 -14.50 12.82
N LEU A 30 42.47 -13.39 13.53
CA LEU A 30 42.45 -13.35 15.00
C LEU A 30 41.00 -13.31 15.50
N VAL A 31 40.63 -14.27 16.33
CA VAL A 31 39.32 -14.29 17.03
C VAL A 31 39.54 -14.06 18.51
N THR A 32 38.65 -13.30 19.15
CA THR A 32 38.74 -13.03 20.59
C THR A 32 37.97 -14.12 21.35
N CYS A 33 38.65 -14.77 22.30
CA CYS A 33 38.00 -15.67 23.24
C CYS A 33 37.27 -14.88 24.33
N GLU A 34 36.26 -15.46 24.97
CA GLU A 34 35.55 -14.86 26.11
C GLU A 34 36.45 -14.52 27.31
N CYS A 35 37.66 -15.11 27.40
CA CYS A 35 38.66 -14.73 28.39
C CYS A 35 39.38 -13.41 28.06
N GLY A 36 39.08 -12.78 26.92
CA GLY A 36 39.71 -11.54 26.44
C GLY A 36 41.00 -11.76 25.65
N GLN A 37 41.51 -12.99 25.55
CA GLN A 37 42.70 -13.28 24.73
C GLN A 37 42.34 -13.38 23.25
N SER A 38 43.19 -12.78 22.40
CA SER A 38 43.15 -12.98 20.95
C SER A 38 43.83 -14.30 20.58
N LEU A 39 43.13 -15.13 19.82
CA LEU A 39 43.55 -16.45 19.40
C LEU A 39 43.66 -16.47 17.87
N GLU A 40 44.82 -16.86 17.36
CA GLU A 40 45.02 -17.00 15.92
C GLU A 40 44.32 -18.28 15.44
N THR A 41 43.40 -18.13 14.50
CA THR A 41 42.71 -19.28 13.92
C THR A 41 43.64 -19.98 12.91
N PRO A 42 43.66 -21.32 12.90
CA PRO A 42 44.42 -22.06 11.90
C PRO A 42 43.96 -21.70 10.48
N THR A 43 44.85 -21.88 9.51
CA THR A 43 44.48 -21.78 8.08
C THR A 43 43.38 -22.78 7.73
N ILE A 44 42.74 -22.63 6.58
CA ILE A 44 41.66 -23.52 6.11
C ILE A 44 42.05 -25.00 6.19
N ARG A 45 43.33 -25.34 5.90
CA ARG A 45 43.84 -26.71 6.01
C ARG A 45 43.97 -27.18 7.46
N GLY A 46 44.32 -26.28 8.38
CA GLY A 46 44.39 -26.57 9.82
C GLY A 46 43.00 -26.75 10.45
N LEU A 47 42.00 -25.96 10.03
CA LEU A 47 40.62 -26.15 10.49
C LEU A 47 40.06 -27.52 10.11
N ALA A 48 40.45 -28.08 8.97
CA ALA A 48 40.03 -29.42 8.55
C ALA A 48 40.52 -30.55 9.49
N GLN A 49 41.49 -30.28 10.35
CA GLN A 49 42.00 -31.23 11.36
C GLN A 49 41.28 -31.10 12.72
N LEU A 50 40.47 -30.06 12.92
CA LEU A 50 39.70 -29.85 14.14
C LEU A 50 38.38 -30.63 14.11
N GLU A 51 37.84 -30.92 15.30
CA GLU A 51 36.57 -31.61 15.44
C GLU A 51 35.42 -30.73 14.88
N PRO A 52 34.73 -31.18 13.81
CA PRO A 52 33.63 -30.43 13.23
C PRO A 52 32.40 -30.55 14.13
N VAL A 53 31.87 -29.42 14.55
CA VAL A 53 30.56 -29.32 15.20
C VAL A 53 29.55 -28.97 14.13
N THR A 54 28.73 -29.96 13.79
CA THR A 54 27.53 -29.72 12.97
C THR A 54 26.49 -29.09 13.89
N GLN A 55 26.44 -27.75 13.92
CA GLN A 55 25.29 -27.09 14.52
C GLN A 55 24.11 -27.29 13.57
N ALA A 56 22.98 -27.79 14.09
CA ALA A 56 21.73 -27.71 13.36
C ALA A 56 21.56 -26.25 12.93
N PRO A 57 21.17 -25.97 11.67
CA PRO A 57 20.97 -24.60 11.22
C PRO A 57 20.14 -23.89 12.27
N SER A 58 20.68 -22.81 12.87
CA SER A 58 19.83 -21.96 13.69
C SER A 58 18.68 -21.58 12.78
N LYS A 59 17.45 -21.78 13.25
CA LYS A 59 16.29 -21.19 12.60
C LYS A 59 16.33 -19.67 12.84
N ASP A 60 17.37 -19.01 12.37
CA ASP A 60 17.29 -17.62 11.95
C ASP A 60 16.61 -17.60 10.57
N ALA A 61 15.53 -18.39 10.45
CA ALA A 61 14.62 -18.33 9.35
C ALA A 61 13.85 -17.04 9.59
N SER A 62 14.12 -16.03 8.76
CA SER A 62 13.33 -14.81 8.56
C SER A 62 11.99 -14.91 9.30
N ALA A 63 11.89 -14.17 10.40
CA ALA A 63 10.83 -14.24 11.40
C ALA A 63 9.50 -13.66 10.87
N TRP A 64 9.16 -13.94 9.61
CA TRP A 64 7.87 -13.63 9.03
C TRP A 64 6.83 -14.57 9.63
N SER A 65 6.43 -14.28 10.86
CA SER A 65 5.30 -14.94 11.48
C SER A 65 4.03 -14.60 10.69
N GLY A 66 3.03 -15.49 10.69
CA GLY A 66 1.74 -15.22 10.04
C GLY A 66 1.08 -13.91 10.51
N ARG A 67 1.46 -13.41 11.69
CA ARG A 67 1.04 -12.12 12.25
C ARG A 67 1.58 -10.92 11.45
N HIS A 68 2.83 -10.96 11.01
CA HIS A 68 3.39 -9.95 10.10
C HIS A 68 2.64 -9.94 8.76
N GLY A 69 2.22 -11.12 8.29
CA GLY A 69 1.33 -11.24 7.13
C GLY A 69 -0.03 -10.56 7.36
N LEU A 70 -0.67 -10.81 8.50
CA LEU A 70 -1.96 -10.20 8.86
C LEU A 70 -1.86 -8.67 8.96
N MET A 71 -0.78 -8.17 9.57
CA MET A 71 -0.52 -6.73 9.70
C MET A 71 -0.30 -6.08 8.33
N LEU A 72 0.47 -6.72 7.44
CA LEU A 72 0.69 -6.23 6.07
C LEU A 72 -0.63 -6.17 5.29
N VAL A 73 -1.46 -7.21 5.38
CA VAL A 73 -2.77 -7.25 4.72
C VAL A 73 -3.69 -6.14 5.24
N GLY A 74 -3.76 -5.95 6.57
CA GLY A 74 -4.55 -4.88 7.17
C GLY A 74 -4.09 -3.50 6.71
N LEU A 75 -2.78 -3.23 6.71
CA LEU A 75 -2.20 -1.98 6.22
C LEU A 75 -2.43 -1.77 4.72
N ALA A 76 -2.35 -2.81 3.90
CA ALA A 76 -2.63 -2.73 2.47
C ALA A 76 -4.10 -2.38 2.21
N LEU A 77 -5.04 -3.01 2.91
CA LEU A 77 -6.47 -2.68 2.84
C LEU A 77 -6.75 -1.25 3.32
N ALA A 78 -6.10 -0.82 4.40
CA ALA A 78 -6.18 0.54 4.90
C ALA A 78 -5.71 1.56 3.84
N ALA A 79 -4.54 1.33 3.24
CA ALA A 79 -3.97 2.20 2.23
C ALA A 79 -4.87 2.29 0.98
N ILE A 80 -5.38 1.16 0.49
CA ILE A 80 -6.27 1.12 -0.68
C ILE A 80 -7.59 1.82 -0.37
N GLY A 81 -8.25 1.48 0.73
CA GLY A 81 -9.56 2.03 1.09
C GLY A 81 -9.52 3.53 1.37
N LEU A 82 -8.57 3.97 2.20
CA LEU A 82 -8.40 5.38 2.53
C LEU A 82 -7.88 6.19 1.34
N GLY A 83 -6.91 5.66 0.60
CA GLY A 83 -6.33 6.32 -0.57
C GLY A 83 -7.37 6.51 -1.68
N TRP A 84 -8.13 5.46 -2.00
CA TRP A 84 -9.18 5.56 -3.01
C TRP A 84 -10.35 6.43 -2.57
N GLY A 85 -10.76 6.35 -1.30
CA GLY A 85 -11.78 7.23 -0.73
C GLY A 85 -11.36 8.70 -0.79
N ALA A 86 -10.13 9.02 -0.39
CA ALA A 86 -9.56 10.36 -0.49
C ALA A 86 -9.47 10.84 -1.95
N TYR A 87 -9.00 9.99 -2.88
CA TYR A 87 -8.99 10.31 -4.30
C TYR A 87 -10.38 10.72 -4.80
N ARG A 88 -11.40 9.95 -4.47
CA ARG A 88 -12.80 10.24 -4.86
C ARG A 88 -13.36 11.53 -4.24
N GLN A 89 -12.86 11.93 -3.08
CA GLN A 89 -13.20 13.19 -2.42
C GLN A 89 -12.53 14.40 -3.09
N PHE A 90 -11.25 14.29 -3.45
CA PHE A 90 -10.50 15.38 -4.09
C PHE A 90 -10.75 15.50 -5.60
N TYR A 91 -11.19 14.43 -6.25
CA TYR A 91 -11.53 14.38 -7.66
C TYR A 91 -13.01 14.00 -7.84
N PRO A 92 -13.96 14.89 -7.45
CA PRO A 92 -15.37 14.66 -7.66
C PRO A 92 -15.73 14.64 -9.16
N PRO A 93 -16.88 14.05 -9.53
CA PRO A 93 -17.36 14.12 -10.91
C PRO A 93 -17.47 15.58 -11.37
N PRO A 94 -17.14 15.88 -12.64
CA PRO A 94 -17.15 17.24 -13.15
C PRO A 94 -18.56 17.82 -13.07
N TYR A 95 -18.65 19.08 -12.62
CA TYR A 95 -19.92 19.79 -12.55
C TYR A 95 -20.41 20.09 -13.98
N PRO A 96 -21.67 19.76 -14.32
CA PRO A 96 -22.19 19.88 -15.69
C PRO A 96 -22.22 21.32 -16.20
N PHE A 97 -22.29 22.32 -15.31
CA PHE A 97 -22.27 23.73 -15.67
C PHE A 97 -20.89 24.37 -15.42
N SER A 98 -19.81 23.63 -15.67
CA SER A 98 -18.49 24.24 -15.70
C SER A 98 -18.42 25.32 -16.78
N GLU A 99 -17.70 26.42 -16.53
CA GLU A 99 -17.61 27.59 -17.41
C GLU A 99 -17.29 27.22 -18.88
N ARG A 100 -16.46 26.18 -19.07
CA ARG A 100 -16.14 25.64 -20.40
C ARG A 100 -17.36 25.03 -21.11
N ILE A 101 -18.15 24.20 -20.43
CA ILE A 101 -19.33 23.55 -21.03
C ILE A 101 -20.41 24.59 -21.31
N VAL A 102 -20.63 25.51 -20.36
CA VAL A 102 -21.60 26.61 -20.51
C VAL A 102 -21.24 27.52 -21.68
N SER A 103 -19.95 27.86 -21.88
CA SER A 103 -19.53 28.69 -23.01
C SER A 103 -19.81 28.05 -24.37
N GLN A 104 -19.71 26.72 -24.46
CA GLN A 104 -19.97 25.98 -25.68
C GLN A 104 -21.47 25.86 -25.95
N ASP A 105 -22.26 25.53 -24.91
CA ASP A 105 -23.72 25.46 -25.01
C ASP A 105 -24.34 26.83 -25.36
N ILE A 106 -23.77 27.93 -24.86
CA ILE A 106 -24.20 29.29 -25.23
C ILE A 106 -23.90 29.57 -26.70
N ALA A 107 -22.69 29.28 -27.18
CA ALA A 107 -22.33 29.50 -28.59
C ALA A 107 -23.21 28.69 -29.54
N ASP A 108 -23.51 27.44 -29.19
CA ASP A 108 -24.42 26.58 -29.95
C ASP A 108 -25.87 27.12 -29.90
N GLY A 109 -26.30 27.63 -28.75
CA GLY A 109 -27.60 28.27 -28.56
C GLY A 109 -27.76 29.57 -29.36
N GLU A 110 -26.74 30.42 -29.39
CA GLU A 110 -26.72 31.65 -30.19
C GLU A 110 -26.85 31.35 -31.69
N MET A 111 -26.11 30.36 -32.19
CA MET A 111 -26.22 29.95 -33.58
C MET A 111 -27.61 29.40 -33.95
N LEU A 112 -28.28 28.70 -33.02
CA LEU A 112 -29.65 28.23 -33.21
C LEU A 112 -30.65 29.39 -33.22
N LEU A 113 -30.48 30.38 -32.34
CA LEU A 113 -31.32 31.57 -32.28
C LEU A 113 -31.21 32.43 -33.55
N ASP A 114 -30.00 32.59 -34.09
CA ASP A 114 -29.75 33.37 -35.32
C ASP A 114 -30.41 32.77 -36.56
N ARG A 115 -30.69 31.46 -36.55
CA ARG A 115 -31.29 30.74 -37.67
C ARG A 115 -32.76 30.39 -37.45
N ALA A 116 -33.28 30.58 -36.23
CA ALA A 116 -34.64 30.22 -35.88
C ALA A 116 -35.66 31.19 -36.50
N PRO A 117 -36.76 30.69 -37.09
CA PRO A 117 -37.88 31.54 -37.51
C PRO A 117 -38.48 32.33 -36.33
N LEU A 118 -39.01 33.53 -36.61
CA LEU A 118 -39.63 34.40 -35.59
C LEU A 118 -40.73 33.69 -34.76
N ALA A 119 -41.48 32.78 -35.38
CA ALA A 119 -42.51 32.01 -34.68
C ALA A 119 -41.94 31.02 -33.65
N GLU A 120 -40.76 30.45 -33.91
CA GLU A 120 -40.10 29.53 -32.98
C GLU A 120 -39.45 30.29 -31.82
N THR A 121 -38.81 31.44 -32.11
CA THR A 121 -38.23 32.30 -31.06
C THR A 121 -39.32 32.89 -30.16
N TRP A 122 -40.50 33.23 -30.70
CA TRP A 122 -41.65 33.64 -29.90
C TRP A 122 -42.13 32.55 -28.94
N LYS A 123 -42.27 31.30 -29.41
CA LYS A 123 -42.63 30.16 -28.55
C LYS A 123 -41.59 29.93 -27.46
N LEU A 124 -40.31 30.02 -27.80
CA LEU A 124 -39.22 29.87 -26.84
C LEU A 124 -39.28 30.96 -25.76
N TRP A 125 -39.55 32.21 -26.15
CA TRP A 125 -39.76 33.31 -25.20
C TRP A 125 -40.98 33.09 -24.30
N GLU A 126 -42.08 32.57 -24.86
CA GLU A 126 -43.29 32.24 -24.09
C GLU A 126 -42.98 31.18 -23.01
N THR A 127 -42.24 30.12 -23.37
CA THR A 127 -41.73 29.14 -22.40
C THR A 127 -40.87 29.79 -21.31
N PHE A 128 -39.97 30.70 -21.68
CA PHE A 128 -39.11 31.38 -20.70
C PHE A 128 -39.84 32.36 -19.79
N ARG A 129 -40.93 32.97 -20.29
CA ARG A 129 -41.77 33.91 -19.54
C ARG A 129 -42.52 33.22 -18.40
N GLU A 130 -42.90 31.97 -18.57
CA GLU A 130 -43.54 31.15 -17.51
C GLU A 130 -42.55 30.75 -16.41
N GLY A 131 -41.25 30.92 -16.68
CA GLY A 131 -40.15 30.60 -15.78
C GLY A 131 -39.46 29.30 -16.20
N ILE A 132 -38.14 29.25 -16.02
CA ILE A 132 -37.37 28.04 -16.26
C ILE A 132 -37.57 27.11 -15.05
N ASP A 133 -38.21 25.96 -15.27
CA ASP A 133 -38.19 24.91 -14.26
C ASP A 133 -36.77 24.34 -14.13
N ARG A 134 -36.08 24.74 -13.07
CA ARG A 134 -34.73 24.28 -12.76
C ARG A 134 -34.70 22.83 -12.30
N ASN A 135 -35.84 22.26 -11.90
CA ASN A 135 -35.94 20.87 -11.46
C ASN A 135 -35.95 19.89 -12.63
N GLU A 136 -36.34 20.33 -13.82
CA GLU A 136 -36.42 19.47 -15.01
C GLU A 136 -35.12 19.41 -15.83
N MET A 137 -34.03 20.03 -15.38
CA MET A 137 -32.76 19.95 -16.11
C MET A 137 -32.19 18.52 -16.06
N PRO A 138 -32.25 17.73 -17.16
CA PRO A 138 -31.87 16.32 -17.13
C PRO A 138 -30.39 16.14 -16.77
N GLN A 139 -29.55 17.11 -17.15
CA GLN A 139 -28.12 17.13 -16.81
C GLN A 139 -27.88 17.22 -15.29
N LEU A 140 -28.71 17.98 -14.57
CA LEU A 140 -28.60 18.11 -13.13
C LEU A 140 -29.00 16.80 -12.43
N ALA A 141 -30.07 16.14 -12.90
CA ALA A 141 -30.51 14.85 -12.36
C ALA A 141 -29.44 13.76 -12.56
N ILE A 142 -28.84 13.68 -13.75
CA ILE A 142 -27.73 12.75 -14.05
C ILE A 142 -26.53 13.05 -13.13
N TYR A 143 -26.16 14.32 -12.98
CA TYR A 143 -25.06 14.69 -12.10
C TYR A 143 -25.33 14.33 -10.63
N GLN A 144 -26.54 14.59 -10.12
CA GLN A 144 -26.91 14.21 -8.76
C GLN A 144 -26.84 12.69 -8.55
N ALA A 145 -27.26 11.90 -9.54
CA ALA A 145 -27.14 10.44 -9.49
C ALA A 145 -25.67 10.00 -9.43
N LEU A 146 -24.80 10.58 -10.27
CA LEU A 146 -23.35 10.31 -10.27
C LEU A 146 -22.70 10.69 -8.93
N VAL A 147 -23.06 11.85 -8.35
CA VAL A 147 -22.54 12.28 -7.05
C VAL A 147 -23.03 11.36 -5.93
N ALA A 148 -24.29 10.93 -5.96
CA ALA A 148 -24.85 10.01 -4.98
C ALA A 148 -24.13 8.65 -5.03
N GLU A 149 -23.91 8.12 -6.23
CA GLU A 149 -23.14 6.90 -6.44
C GLU A 149 -21.69 7.05 -5.97
N ASN A 150 -21.01 8.13 -6.35
CA ASN A 150 -19.64 8.42 -5.94
C ASN A 150 -19.50 8.46 -4.42
N ARG A 151 -20.45 9.11 -3.74
CA ARG A 151 -20.49 9.21 -2.28
C ARG A 151 -20.72 7.86 -1.61
N ARG A 152 -21.57 7.01 -2.19
CA ARG A 152 -21.83 5.66 -1.68
C ARG A 152 -20.56 4.81 -1.73
N TRP A 153 -19.87 4.83 -2.87
CA TRP A 153 -18.59 4.13 -3.03
C TRP A 153 -17.49 4.69 -2.13
N MET A 154 -17.43 6.00 -1.94
CA MET A 154 -16.48 6.63 -1.01
C MET A 154 -16.65 6.10 0.42
N TRP A 155 -17.89 6.01 0.92
CA TRP A 155 -18.16 5.43 2.25
C TRP A 155 -17.80 3.95 2.33
N VAL A 156 -18.09 3.16 1.30
CA VAL A 156 -17.67 1.75 1.22
C VAL A 156 -16.15 1.62 1.32
N MET A 157 -15.40 2.49 0.66
CA MET A 157 -13.93 2.47 0.65
C MET A 157 -13.33 2.92 1.98
N TYR A 158 -13.94 3.91 2.65
CA TYR A 158 -13.55 4.28 4.01
C TYR A 158 -13.88 3.18 5.02
N ALA A 159 -15.01 2.50 4.90
CA ALA A 159 -15.34 1.35 5.73
C ALA A 159 -14.32 0.20 5.54
N LEU A 160 -13.94 -0.08 4.29
CA LEU A 160 -12.89 -1.05 3.97
C LEU A 160 -11.54 -0.65 4.57
N GLY A 161 -11.17 0.63 4.44
CA GLY A 161 -9.94 1.16 5.00
C GLY A 161 -9.91 1.07 6.53
N GLY A 162 -11.03 1.42 7.18
CA GLY A 162 -11.21 1.26 8.63
C GLY A 162 -11.12 -0.19 9.09
N ALA A 163 -11.74 -1.13 8.36
CA ALA A 163 -11.61 -2.56 8.64
C ALA A 163 -10.15 -3.05 8.51
N GLY A 164 -9.40 -2.54 7.53
CA GLY A 164 -7.96 -2.81 7.39
C GLY A 164 -7.14 -2.33 8.59
N LEU A 165 -7.42 -1.12 9.09
CA LEU A 165 -6.76 -0.59 10.30
C LEU A 165 -7.09 -1.43 11.54
N LEU A 166 -8.35 -1.84 11.70
CA LEU A 166 -8.76 -2.72 12.81
C LEU A 166 -8.05 -4.08 12.76
N LEU A 167 -7.89 -4.67 11.57
CA LEU A 167 -7.13 -5.91 11.39
C LEU A 167 -5.65 -5.74 11.76
N ALA A 168 -5.02 -4.64 11.33
CA ALA A 168 -3.63 -4.36 11.67
C ALA A 168 -3.45 -4.12 13.18
N ALA A 169 -4.38 -3.40 13.82
CA ALA A 169 -4.37 -3.19 15.27
C ALA A 169 -4.57 -4.51 16.04
N ALA A 170 -5.49 -5.37 15.60
CA ALA A 170 -5.67 -6.70 16.18
C ALA A 170 -4.40 -7.56 16.06
N ALA A 171 -3.70 -7.49 14.92
CA ALA A 171 -2.43 -8.20 14.73
C ALA A 171 -1.34 -7.74 15.72
N LEU A 172 -1.31 -6.43 16.02
CA LEU A 172 -0.38 -5.85 17.00
C LEU A 172 -0.72 -6.26 18.44
N LEU A 173 -2.00 -6.26 18.82
CA LEU A 173 -2.43 -6.66 20.16
C LEU A 173 -2.18 -8.14 20.45
N LEU A 174 -2.20 -8.99 19.42
CA LEU A 174 -1.81 -10.41 19.53
C LEU A 174 -0.29 -10.61 19.66
N ASN A 175 0.49 -9.53 19.65
CA ASN A 175 1.96 -9.57 19.73
C ASN A 175 2.52 -9.28 21.14
N GLU A 176 1.69 -8.76 22.05
CA GLU A 176 1.99 -8.66 23.48
C GLU A 176 1.65 -9.96 24.22
#